data_AF-A0A258JXV8-F1
#
_entry.id   AF-A0A258JXV8-F1
#
_cell.length_a   1.000
_cell.length_b   1.000
_cell.length_c   1.000
_cell.angle_alpha   90.00
_cell.angle_beta   90.00
_cell.angle_gamma   90.00
#
_symmetry.space_group_name_H-M   'P 1'
#
loop_
_entity.id
_entity.type
_entity.pdbx_description
1 polymer ?
#
loop_
_entity_poly.entity_id
_entity_poly.type
_entity_poly.pdbx_seq_one_letter_code
_entity_poly.pdbx_strand_id
1 'polypeptide(L)'
;MNTRDYVRFVSKLNRETKENKIEWQKNTFPVKSLIGSETIIDFVYTTNVVDKIIRLFKFKEKHYYDEDIFDWVENYRLEFIDAIGNSIYTLPADRSIPDLYETVRYKTSGIDSFFDSYLSDDE
;
A
#
# COMPACT_ATOMS: atom_id res chain seq x y z
N MET A 1 10.31 -18.79 -2.53
CA MET A 1 10.42 -17.71 -1.53
C MET A 1 9.79 -18.22 -0.24
N ASN A 2 10.50 -18.21 0.89
CA ASN A 2 9.93 -18.67 2.15
C ASN A 2 9.14 -17.52 2.80
N THR A 3 8.12 -17.82 3.60
CA THR A 3 7.28 -16.86 4.31
C THR A 3 8.10 -15.83 5.09
N ARG A 4 9.23 -16.27 5.67
CA ARG A 4 10.15 -15.41 6.42
C ARG A 4 10.81 -14.32 5.58
N ASP A 5 11.05 -14.56 4.29
CA ASP A 5 11.80 -13.64 3.44
C ASP A 5 10.96 -12.43 3.05
N TYR A 6 9.69 -12.63 2.68
CA TYR A 6 8.81 -11.51 2.34
C TYR A 6 8.44 -10.68 3.57
N VAL A 7 8.23 -11.30 4.75
CA VAL A 7 7.96 -10.54 5.99
C VAL A 7 9.14 -9.64 6.33
N ARG A 8 10.36 -10.14 6.18
CA ARG A 8 11.58 -9.35 6.36
C ARG A 8 11.68 -8.23 5.33
N PHE A 9 11.30 -8.49 4.09
CA PHE A 9 11.25 -7.48 3.04
C PHE A 9 10.26 -6.35 3.37
N VAL A 10 9.00 -6.66 3.71
CA VAL A 10 7.99 -5.66 4.07
C VAL A 10 8.42 -4.87 5.31
N SER A 11 9.00 -5.55 6.30
CA SER A 11 9.53 -4.90 7.51
C SER A 11 10.67 -3.92 7.20
N LYS A 12 11.60 -4.30 6.32
CA LYS A 12 12.68 -3.41 5.86
C LYS A 12 12.12 -2.22 5.08
N LEU A 13 11.19 -2.46 4.16
CA LEU A 13 10.52 -1.45 3.35
C LEU A 13 9.80 -0.42 4.23
N ASN A 14 9.11 -0.89 5.27
CA ASN A 14 8.43 -0.03 6.23
C ASN A 14 9.42 0.83 7.03
N ARG A 15 10.50 0.24 7.56
CA ARG A 15 11.55 0.99 8.26
C ARG A 15 12.16 2.07 7.36
N GLU A 16 12.52 1.73 6.12
CA GLU A 16 13.13 2.67 5.18
C GLU A 16 12.14 3.79 4.77
N THR A 17 10.84 3.50 4.73
CA THR A 17 9.79 4.51 4.55
C THR A 17 9.71 5.47 5.76
N LYS A 18 9.75 4.94 7.00
CA LYS A 18 9.75 5.76 8.23
C LYS A 18 10.95 6.70 8.29
N GLU A 19 12.11 6.20 7.88
CA GLU A 19 13.39 6.91 7.84
C GLU A 19 13.53 7.85 6.62
N ASN A 20 12.47 8.02 5.81
CA ASN A 20 12.47 8.84 4.58
C ASN A 20 13.55 8.43 3.56
N LYS A 21 13.98 7.16 3.57
CA LYS A 21 14.93 6.60 2.58
C LYS A 21 14.24 6.13 1.30
N ILE A 22 12.92 5.95 1.36
CA ILE A 22 12.08 5.54 0.24
C ILE A 22 10.95 6.53 0.12
N GLU A 23 10.81 7.11 -1.07
CA GLU A 23 9.74 8.03 -1.39
C GLU A 23 8.61 7.29 -2.12
N TRP A 24 7.39 7.56 -1.68
CA TRP A 24 6.17 6.99 -2.28
C TRP A 24 5.41 8.08 -3.01
N GLN A 25 4.84 7.73 -4.15
CA GLN A 25 4.04 8.61 -4.98
C GLN A 25 2.61 8.08 -5.03
N LYS A 26 1.63 8.99 -4.94
CA LYS A 26 0.23 8.64 -5.23
C LYS A 26 0.11 8.39 -6.73
N ASN A 27 -0.45 7.24 -7.07
CA ASN A 27 -0.65 6.80 -8.43
C ASN A 27 -2.13 6.86 -8.79
N THR A 28 -2.44 7.37 -9.98
CA THR A 28 -3.80 7.48 -10.52
C THR A 28 -4.08 6.42 -11.58
N PHE A 29 -3.10 5.59 -11.96
CA PHE A 29 -3.29 4.56 -12.97
C PHE A 29 -4.25 3.47 -12.48
N PRO A 30 -5.12 2.95 -13.38
CA PRO A 30 -6.04 1.87 -13.04
C PRO A 30 -5.27 0.62 -12.62
N VAL A 31 -5.69 0.03 -11.51
CA VAL A 31 -5.10 -1.22 -10.99
C VAL A 31 -5.70 -2.40 -11.74
N LYS A 32 -5.01 -2.83 -12.80
CA LYS A 32 -5.46 -3.94 -13.67
C LYS A 32 -5.46 -5.32 -12.98
N SER A 33 -4.81 -5.45 -11.83
CA SER A 33 -4.72 -6.71 -11.08
C SER A 33 -5.92 -6.96 -10.16
N LEU A 34 -6.93 -6.07 -10.16
CA LEU A 34 -8.18 -6.31 -9.46
C LEU A 34 -8.99 -7.41 -10.15
N ILE A 35 -9.60 -8.28 -9.36
CA ILE A 35 -10.42 -9.39 -9.87
C ILE A 35 -11.80 -9.42 -9.22
N GLY A 36 -12.80 -9.94 -9.94
CA GLY A 36 -14.13 -10.19 -9.39
C GLY A 36 -14.79 -8.93 -8.81
N SER A 37 -15.01 -8.95 -7.49
CA SER A 37 -15.67 -7.85 -6.75
C SER A 37 -14.70 -6.85 -6.13
N GLU A 38 -13.40 -7.00 -6.36
CA GLU A 38 -12.37 -6.14 -5.78
C GLU A 38 -12.52 -4.70 -6.26
N THR A 39 -12.55 -3.76 -5.32
CA THR A 39 -12.62 -2.33 -5.58
C THR A 39 -11.60 -1.59 -4.72
N ILE A 40 -10.78 -0.73 -5.32
CA ILE A 40 -9.86 0.13 -4.57
C ILE A 40 -10.65 1.03 -3.61
N ILE A 41 -10.17 1.13 -2.39
CA ILE A 41 -10.69 2.05 -1.38
C ILE A 41 -9.50 2.88 -0.89
N ASP A 42 -9.49 4.18 -1.21
CA ASP A 42 -8.40 5.14 -0.93
C ASP A 42 -7.26 5.13 -1.99
N PHE A 43 -6.10 5.71 -1.66
CA PHE A 43 -5.00 5.93 -2.58
C PHE A 43 -4.26 4.65 -2.96
N VAL A 44 -3.77 4.65 -4.20
CA VAL A 44 -2.76 3.70 -4.68
C VAL A 44 -1.41 4.38 -4.57
N TYR A 45 -0.43 3.70 -3.98
CA TYR A 45 0.92 4.21 -3.81
C TYR A 45 1.90 3.40 -4.66
N THR A 46 2.90 4.08 -5.22
CA THR A 46 4.02 3.43 -5.90
C THR A 46 5.36 3.97 -5.45
N THR A 47 6.37 3.12 -5.47
CA THR A 47 7.76 3.51 -5.23
C THR A 47 8.72 2.69 -6.08
N ASN A 48 9.94 3.18 -6.24
CA ASN A 48 11.03 2.47 -6.88
C ASN A 48 12.00 1.96 -5.80
N VAL A 49 12.21 0.65 -5.77
CA VAL A 49 13.19 0.02 -4.87
C VAL A 49 14.15 -0.79 -5.70
N VAL A 50 15.42 -0.40 -5.70
CA VAL A 50 16.47 -0.96 -6.56
C VAL A 50 16.07 -0.79 -8.04
N ASP A 51 15.70 -1.87 -8.73
CA ASP A 51 15.32 -1.91 -10.14
C ASP A 51 13.86 -2.31 -10.35
N LYS A 52 13.04 -2.27 -9.29
CA LYS A 52 11.63 -2.69 -9.32
C LYS A 52 10.69 -1.56 -8.92
N ILE A 53 9.56 -1.52 -9.60
CA ILE A 53 8.42 -0.67 -9.25
C ILE A 53 7.50 -1.49 -8.36
N ILE A 54 7.20 -0.95 -7.18
CA ILE A 54 6.32 -1.57 -6.19
C ILE A 54 5.03 -0.75 -6.14
N ARG A 55 3.88 -1.43 -6.09
CA ARG A 55 2.56 -0.85 -5.91
C ARG A 55 1.92 -1.38 -4.63
N LEU A 56 1.37 -0.46 -3.83
CA LEU A 56 0.72 -0.72 -2.56
C LEU A 56 -0.65 -0.04 -2.54
N PHE A 57 -1.69 -0.78 -2.21
CA PHE A 57 -3.04 -0.22 -2.15
C PHE A 57 -3.95 -1.00 -1.20
N LYS A 58 -5.03 -0.32 -0.78
CA LYS A 58 -6.13 -0.88 -0.02
C LYS A 58 -7.33 -1.12 -0.96
N PHE A 59 -8.00 -2.25 -0.80
CA PHE A 59 -9.17 -2.62 -1.59
C PHE A 59 -10.21 -3.30 -0.69
N LYS A 60 -11.45 -3.34 -1.15
CA LYS A 60 -12.51 -4.17 -0.55
C LYS A 60 -12.96 -5.23 -1.52
N GLU A 61 -13.37 -6.37 -1.00
CA GLU A 61 -13.99 -7.45 -1.75
C GLU A 61 -15.20 -7.99 -1.00
N LYS A 62 -16.09 -8.67 -1.71
CA LYS A 62 -17.22 -9.37 -1.09
C LYS A 62 -16.76 -10.71 -0.54
N HIS A 63 -16.96 -10.91 0.76
CA HIS A 63 -16.84 -12.21 1.41
C HIS A 63 -18.23 -12.81 1.59
N TYR A 64 -18.54 -13.84 0.80
CA TYR A 64 -19.85 -14.50 0.80
C TYR A 64 -19.91 -15.59 1.87
N TYR A 65 -20.95 -15.55 2.71
CA TYR A 65 -21.31 -16.61 3.63
C TYR A 65 -22.38 -17.55 3.04
N ASP A 66 -23.18 -17.02 2.11
CA ASP A 66 -24.18 -17.72 1.31
C ASP A 66 -24.35 -17.00 -0.05
N GLU A 67 -25.21 -17.47 -0.95
CA GLU A 67 -25.41 -16.91 -2.31
C GLU A 67 -25.74 -15.41 -2.29
N ASP A 68 -26.61 -14.98 -1.36
CA ASP A 68 -27.07 -13.59 -1.24
C ASP A 68 -26.53 -12.86 0.00
N ILE A 69 -25.79 -13.55 0.88
CA ILE A 69 -25.30 -13.00 2.16
C ILE A 69 -23.79 -12.79 2.07
N PHE A 70 -23.36 -11.53 2.07
CA PHE A 70 -21.95 -11.17 2.05
C PHE A 70 -21.64 -9.94 2.89
N ASP A 71 -20.40 -9.86 3.36
CA ASP A 71 -19.81 -8.64 3.93
C ASP A 71 -18.77 -8.05 2.99
N TRP A 72 -18.57 -6.74 3.05
CA TRP A 72 -17.40 -6.09 2.45
C TRP A 72 -16.22 -6.22 3.42
N VAL A 73 -15.17 -6.90 2.97
CA VAL A 73 -13.94 -7.06 3.74
C VAL A 73 -12.85 -6.20 3.12
N GLU A 74 -12.17 -5.43 3.96
CA GLU A 74 -11.02 -4.62 3.56
C GLU A 74 -9.73 -5.44 3.58
N ASN A 75 -8.94 -5.29 2.52
CA ASN A 75 -7.68 -5.98 2.32
C ASN A 75 -6.63 -5.00 1.78
N TYR A 76 -5.37 -5.42 1.85
CA TYR A 76 -4.22 -4.65 1.37
C TYR A 76 -3.39 -5.53 0.44
N ARG A 77 -2.90 -4.95 -0.66
CA ARG A 77 -2.07 -5.65 -1.63
C ARG A 77 -0.77 -4.90 -1.86
N LEU A 78 0.33 -5.65 -1.79
CA LEU A 78 1.66 -5.21 -2.17
C LEU A 78 2.11 -6.06 -3.36
N GLU A 79 2.43 -5.42 -4.48
CA GLU A 79 2.80 -6.11 -5.70
C GLU A 79 3.93 -5.39 -6.45
N PHE A 80 4.68 -6.16 -7.22
CA PHE A 80 5.66 -5.67 -8.18
C PHE A 80 4.96 -5.46 -9.51
N ILE A 81 5.21 -4.33 -10.16
CA ILE A 81 4.59 -3.98 -11.44
C ILE A 81 5.65 -3.70 -12.51
N ASP A 82 5.26 -3.85 -13.77
CA ASP A 82 6.05 -3.38 -14.90
C ASP A 82 5.89 -1.86 -15.12
N ALA A 83 6.64 -1.32 -16.08
CA ALA A 83 6.62 0.11 -16.41
C ALA A 83 5.25 0.61 -16.92
N ILE A 84 4.34 -0.28 -17.33
CA ILE A 84 3.00 0.06 -17.82
C ILE A 84 1.88 -0.34 -16.84
N GLY A 85 2.24 -0.70 -15.61
CA GLY A 85 1.33 -0.95 -14.49
C GLY A 85 0.71 -2.34 -14.43
N ASN A 86 1.18 -3.31 -15.22
CA ASN A 86 0.75 -4.70 -15.08
C ASN A 86 1.41 -5.33 -13.87
N SER A 87 0.67 -6.16 -13.12
CA SER A 87 1.23 -6.89 -11.99
C SER A 87 2.15 -8.00 -12.50
N ILE A 88 3.42 -7.96 -12.08
CA ILE A 88 4.43 -9.00 -12.30
C ILE A 88 4.30 -10.06 -11.20
N TYR A 89 4.14 -9.61 -9.95
CA TYR A 89 4.06 -10.51 -8.79
C TYR A 89 3.37 -9.86 -7.60
N THR A 90 2.38 -10.55 -7.03
CA THR A 90 1.69 -10.14 -5.81
C THR A 90 2.26 -10.89 -4.61
N LEU A 91 2.63 -10.16 -3.56
CA LEU A 91 3.06 -10.79 -2.32
C LEU A 91 1.88 -11.43 -1.60
N PRO A 92 2.09 -12.55 -0.88
CA PRO A 92 1.08 -13.12 -0.01
C PRO A 92 0.56 -12.09 0.99
N ALA A 93 -0.74 -12.12 1.27
CA ALA A 93 -1.33 -11.27 2.29
C ALA A 93 -0.67 -11.53 3.65
N ASP A 94 -0.31 -10.46 4.35
CA ASP A 94 0.39 -10.51 5.63
C ASP A 94 0.05 -9.31 6.50
N ARG A 95 0.12 -9.49 7.82
CA ARG A 95 -0.21 -8.44 8.80
C ARG A 95 0.72 -7.24 8.75
N SER A 96 1.92 -7.36 8.19
CA SER A 96 2.86 -6.25 8.01
C SER A 96 2.53 -5.31 6.84
N ILE A 97 1.69 -5.74 5.89
CA ILE A 97 1.31 -4.91 4.74
C ILE A 97 0.40 -3.74 5.16
N PRO A 98 -0.64 -3.94 6.01
CA PRO A 98 -1.42 -2.83 6.57
C PRO A 98 -0.54 -1.78 7.29
N ASP A 99 0.42 -2.21 8.12
CA ASP A 99 1.31 -1.30 8.83
C ASP A 99 2.18 -0.45 7.89
N LEU A 100 2.62 -1.05 6.78
CA LEU A 100 3.31 -0.33 5.72
C LEU A 100 2.37 0.68 5.05
N TYR A 101 1.13 0.29 4.74
CA TYR A 101 0.15 1.17 4.10
C TYR A 101 -0.11 2.42 4.94
N GLU A 102 -0.38 2.27 6.23
CA GLU A 102 -0.61 3.42 7.11
C GLU A 102 0.63 4.31 7.25
N THR A 103 1.82 3.71 7.29
CA THR A 103 3.08 4.48 7.29
C THR A 103 3.24 5.30 6.02
N VAL A 104 2.99 4.69 4.84
CA VAL A 104 3.06 5.39 3.56
C VAL A 104 2.01 6.51 3.48
N ARG A 105 0.79 6.23 3.93
CA ARG A 105 -0.31 7.20 3.97
C ARG A 105 0.04 8.40 4.84
N TYR A 106 0.59 8.16 6.03
CA TYR A 106 1.08 9.20 6.92
C TYR A 106 2.16 10.04 6.25
N LYS A 107 3.23 9.41 5.75
CA LYS A 107 4.38 10.10 5.13
C LYS A 107 4.00 10.91 3.88
N THR A 108 3.01 10.44 3.11
CA THR A 108 2.56 11.12 1.89
C THR A 108 1.41 12.12 2.12
N SER A 109 0.90 12.23 3.35
CA SER A 109 -0.21 13.14 3.67
C SER A 109 0.22 14.60 3.79
N GLY A 110 1.49 14.86 4.10
CA GLY A 110 1.98 16.20 4.45
C GLY A 110 1.51 16.68 5.83
N ILE A 111 0.95 15.77 6.66
CA ILE A 111 0.41 16.14 7.97
C ILE A 111 1.48 16.64 8.94
N ASP A 112 2.70 16.09 8.89
CA ASP A 112 3.85 16.56 9.68
C ASP A 112 4.12 18.05 9.40
N SER A 113 4.33 18.39 8.12
CA SER A 113 4.57 19.78 7.71
C SER A 113 3.40 20.70 8.02
N PHE A 114 2.17 20.20 7.94
CA PHE A 114 0.99 20.95 8.33
C PHE A 114 1.02 21.28 9.83
N PHE A 115 1.24 20.29 10.69
CA PHE A 115 1.33 20.50 12.14
C PHE A 115 2.45 21.45 12.50
N ASP A 116 3.64 21.26 11.93
CA ASP A 116 4.80 22.14 12.18
C ASP A 116 4.45 23.59 11.82
N SER A 117 3.85 23.82 10.65
CA SER A 117 3.46 25.16 10.21
C SER A 117 2.32 25.79 11.02
N TYR A 118 1.35 24.98 11.45
CA TYR A 118 0.17 25.47 12.15
C TYR A 118 0.46 25.77 13.63
N LEU A 119 1.34 24.99 14.25
CA LEU A 119 1.74 25.16 15.65
C LEU A 119 2.87 26.18 15.84
N SER A 120 3.60 26.53 14.78
CA SER A 120 4.66 27.54 14.84
C SER A 120 4.15 28.99 14.91
N ASP A 121 2.85 29.24 14.68
CA ASP A 121 2.26 30.58 14.71
C ASP A 121 2.00 31.12 16.14
N ASP A 122 2.25 30.32 17.18
CA ASP A 122 2.02 30.65 18.60
C ASP A 122 3.32 31.03 19.40
N GLU A 123 4.46 31.25 18.73
CA GLU A 123 5.71 31.82 19.32
C GLU A 123 5.99 33.26 18.84
#